data_AF-A0A970WLT6-F1
#
_entry.id   AF-A0A970WLT6-F1
#
_cell.length_a   1.000
_cell.length_b   1.000
_cell.length_c   1.000
_cell.angle_alpha   90.00
_cell.angle_beta   90.00
_cell.angle_gamma   90.00
#
_symmetry.space_group_name_H-M   'P 1'
#
loop_
_entity.id
_entity.type
_entity.pdbx_description
1 polymer ?
#
loop_
_entity_poly.entity_id
_entity_poly.type
_entity_poly.pdbx_seq_one_letter_code
_entity_poly.pdbx_strand_id
1 'polypeptide(L)'
;MRTAYLTILIVCSCLVIRGEAAETSPIPVPILRHGNYLAIRAPRGANLRCEVASVAAGNRVYRDLLKVRLLRPDGNVAASAGVQPDEPVRLSADVEWDGVCAFESLSGSTLVQVRVPEETPHAYWCGVGHPLITVGPWGPLYFHVPASTHEFTIGLRADVTREGLAYAVRDPQGKIVAQDEGDFDERTGIAIAVPKNQDGGTWSLEISRPARKGLYLDDVSVDLGPQLSPFLTPRPEWVALFATDTRSEPKTSSTRSRPADTQPTVEPFRGVSDARIDRALSRDMDKGWTTTLPVTYILDYGRDHLGNADYVPTVATAPPALLHLGKDVPLNHGWGPIKALGGENQAYGTDEHIVRLSPAQLEERIAGLRQMVADLHAAGVRWVTPYVCAMTLDGDPERRTGFWEFYDHWDDYRALGLAPKPAADPLDWLQRSADGRPYLYYRYPYPDEYYPAFKTNHRFAACWRSEGWRTWLSEVVRFAAKCGCDGVFVDNGRSQRCHCPRCLQAFQAYLQEHYSLAQAKTHFGVDSFADVNFSAWFNFARFWVTGADSERCREAFAAGDERWARSATREPDVS
;
A
#
# COMPACT_ATOMS: atom_id res chain seq x y z
N MET A 1 -74.64 30.67 62.80
CA MET A 1 -74.49 31.12 61.40
C MET A 1 -73.38 32.15 61.33
N ARG A 2 -72.52 32.04 60.31
CA ARG A 2 -71.23 32.75 60.07
C ARG A 2 -70.01 32.08 60.72
N THR A 3 -69.36 31.22 59.94
CA THR A 3 -68.01 30.72 60.18
C THR A 3 -67.12 31.30 59.09
N ALA A 4 -66.06 32.01 59.48
CA ALA A 4 -65.06 32.60 58.60
C ALA A 4 -64.13 31.51 58.03
N TYR A 5 -63.86 31.57 56.72
CA TYR A 5 -62.91 30.69 56.05
C TYR A 5 -61.48 31.22 56.24
N LEU A 6 -60.66 30.44 56.95
CA LEU A 6 -59.21 30.59 57.04
C LEU A 6 -58.59 29.84 55.86
N THR A 7 -57.95 30.56 54.94
CA THR A 7 -57.19 29.97 53.82
C THR A 7 -55.77 29.68 54.29
N ILE A 8 -55.39 28.41 54.38
CA ILE A 8 -54.02 27.96 54.69
C ILE A 8 -53.29 27.73 53.36
N LEU A 9 -52.23 28.49 53.15
CA LEU A 9 -51.27 28.33 52.06
C LEU A 9 -50.33 27.17 52.42
N ILE A 10 -50.40 26.05 51.70
CA ILE A 10 -49.44 24.95 51.83
C ILE A 10 -48.31 25.16 50.82
N VAL A 11 -47.12 25.47 51.33
CA VAL A 11 -45.87 25.45 50.56
C VAL A 11 -45.40 24.00 50.50
N CYS A 12 -45.59 23.34 49.36
CA CYS A 12 -44.97 22.04 49.07
C CYS A 12 -43.51 22.27 48.69
N SER A 13 -42.60 22.05 49.63
CA SER A 13 -41.18 21.86 49.35
C SER A 13 -40.99 20.56 48.57
N CYS A 14 -40.66 20.65 47.28
CA CYS A 14 -40.20 19.52 46.49
C CYS A 14 -38.86 19.03 47.05
N LEU A 15 -38.91 17.97 47.85
CA LEU A 15 -37.73 17.19 48.22
C LEU A 15 -37.23 16.49 46.94
N VAL A 16 -36.21 17.06 46.30
CA VAL A 16 -35.47 16.37 45.23
C VAL A 16 -34.69 15.25 45.90
N ILE A 17 -35.25 14.04 45.86
CA ILE A 17 -34.50 12.81 46.15
C ILE A 17 -33.47 12.67 45.02
N ARG A 18 -32.23 13.07 45.29
CA ARG A 18 -31.08 12.63 44.48
C ARG A 18 -31.00 11.12 44.64
N GLY A 19 -31.52 10.39 43.67
CA GLY A 19 -31.17 8.99 43.51
C GLY A 19 -29.66 8.91 43.34
N GLU A 20 -29.00 8.14 44.19
CA GLU A 20 -27.63 7.70 43.97
C GLU A 20 -27.60 7.07 42.56
N ALA A 21 -26.91 7.74 41.63
CA ALA A 21 -26.66 7.17 40.33
C ALA A 21 -25.93 5.85 40.56
N ALA A 22 -26.56 4.74 40.19
CA ALA A 22 -25.86 3.48 40.05
C ALA A 22 -24.57 3.76 39.27
N GLU A 23 -23.42 3.36 39.80
CA GLU A 23 -22.15 3.35 39.09
C GLU A 23 -22.37 2.58 37.78
N THR A 24 -22.68 3.30 36.72
CA THR A 24 -22.75 2.74 35.39
C THR A 24 -21.32 2.35 35.07
N SER A 25 -21.07 1.04 35.03
CA SER A 25 -19.78 0.53 34.56
C SER A 25 -19.46 1.25 33.26
N PRO A 26 -18.24 1.82 33.12
CA PRO A 26 -17.90 2.62 31.96
C PRO A 26 -18.18 1.80 30.69
N ILE A 27 -18.95 2.39 29.77
CA ILE A 27 -19.29 1.78 28.49
C ILE A 27 -17.96 1.35 27.83
N PRO A 28 -17.77 0.07 27.50
CA PRO A 28 -16.51 -0.38 26.92
C PRO A 28 -16.26 0.33 25.58
N VAL A 29 -15.13 1.03 25.51
CA VAL A 29 -14.69 1.70 24.28
C VAL A 29 -13.93 0.70 23.39
N PRO A 30 -13.99 0.85 22.06
CA PRO A 30 -13.25 -0.01 21.14
C PRO A 30 -11.74 -0.06 21.48
N ILE A 31 -11.22 -1.28 21.63
CA ILE A 31 -9.79 -1.56 21.58
C ILE A 31 -9.46 -1.87 20.12
N LEU A 32 -8.56 -1.12 19.52
CA LEU A 32 -8.27 -1.17 18.09
C LEU A 32 -7.11 -2.13 17.80
N ARG A 33 -7.13 -2.78 16.63
CA ARG A 33 -6.03 -3.58 16.07
C ARG A 33 -5.89 -3.30 14.58
N HIS A 34 -4.71 -3.49 14.00
CA HIS A 34 -4.40 -3.20 12.59
C HIS A 34 -4.54 -1.71 12.26
N GLY A 35 -5.07 -1.38 11.08
CA GLY A 35 -5.25 -0.01 10.59
C GLY A 35 -6.66 0.50 10.88
N ASN A 36 -6.77 1.56 11.69
CA ASN A 36 -8.05 2.20 12.01
C ASN A 36 -7.94 3.73 11.88
N TYR A 37 -9.09 4.37 11.64
CA TYR A 37 -9.20 5.81 11.55
C TYR A 37 -10.30 6.33 12.48
N LEU A 38 -10.04 7.45 13.14
CA LEU A 38 -11.07 8.24 13.81
C LEU A 38 -11.19 9.59 13.09
N ALA A 39 -12.41 10.02 12.81
CA ALA A 39 -12.69 11.39 12.45
C ALA A 39 -12.85 12.23 13.72
N ILE A 40 -12.20 13.39 13.77
CA ILE A 40 -12.21 14.28 14.93
C ILE A 40 -12.62 15.68 14.47
N ARG A 41 -13.55 16.29 15.19
CA ARG A 41 -13.93 17.70 15.02
C ARG A 41 -13.45 18.51 16.21
N ALA A 42 -12.41 19.31 15.99
CA ALA A 42 -11.91 20.27 16.96
C ALA A 42 -12.07 21.69 16.39
N PRO A 43 -12.44 22.69 17.22
CA PRO A 43 -12.58 24.06 16.74
C PRO A 43 -11.21 24.66 16.42
N ARG A 44 -11.17 25.54 15.43
CA ARG A 44 -9.97 26.32 15.10
C ARG A 44 -9.47 27.07 16.35
N GLY A 45 -8.17 26.98 16.60
CA GLY A 45 -7.51 27.55 17.79
C GLY A 45 -7.48 26.62 19.02
N ALA A 46 -8.12 25.45 18.97
CA ALA A 46 -7.94 24.44 20.01
C ALA A 46 -6.56 23.77 19.92
N ASN A 47 -6.06 23.30 21.06
CA ASN A 47 -4.92 22.39 21.13
C ASN A 47 -5.47 20.96 21.24
N LEU A 48 -5.53 20.23 20.11
CA LEU A 48 -6.06 18.87 20.08
C LEU A 48 -5.00 17.90 20.63
N ARG A 49 -5.36 17.14 21.66
CA ARG A 49 -4.48 16.14 22.30
C ARG A 49 -5.10 14.76 22.25
N CYS A 50 -4.49 13.83 21.54
CA CYS A 50 -4.90 12.43 21.50
C CYS A 50 -3.85 11.58 22.22
N GLU A 51 -4.28 10.72 23.14
CA GLU A 51 -3.41 9.74 23.77
C GLU A 51 -3.64 8.36 23.17
N VAL A 52 -2.58 7.58 23.02
CA VAL A 52 -2.65 6.19 22.57
C VAL A 52 -1.84 5.34 23.51
N ALA A 53 -2.43 4.27 24.00
CA ALA A 53 -1.74 3.31 24.85
C ALA A 53 -1.90 1.90 24.26
N SER A 54 -0.84 1.09 24.33
CA SER A 54 -0.97 -0.34 24.08
C SER A 54 -1.80 -0.98 25.19
N VAL A 55 -2.55 -2.02 24.83
CA VAL A 55 -3.34 -2.82 25.77
C VAL A 55 -2.76 -4.23 25.78
N ALA A 56 -2.53 -4.79 26.97
CA ALA A 56 -2.05 -6.16 27.08
C ALA A 56 -3.15 -7.15 26.63
N ALA A 57 -2.80 -8.07 25.73
CA ALA A 57 -3.67 -9.14 25.26
C ALA A 57 -3.45 -10.42 26.09
N GLY A 58 -3.89 -10.40 27.36
CA GLY A 58 -3.60 -11.47 28.31
C GLY A 58 -2.09 -11.66 28.52
N ASN A 59 -1.56 -12.85 28.23
CA ASN A 59 -0.12 -13.15 28.35
C ASN A 59 0.67 -12.91 27.05
N ARG A 60 0.02 -12.47 25.96
CA ARG A 60 0.68 -12.21 24.68
C ARG A 60 1.17 -10.77 24.62
N VAL A 61 2.45 -10.60 24.30
CA VAL A 61 3.07 -9.29 24.05
C VAL A 61 3.32 -9.18 22.55
N TYR A 62 2.43 -8.51 21.84
CA TYR A 62 2.65 -8.15 20.44
C TYR A 62 3.71 -7.05 20.35
N ARG A 63 4.59 -7.13 19.36
CA ARG A 63 5.75 -6.23 19.19
C ARG A 63 5.72 -5.44 17.88
N ASP A 64 4.57 -5.36 17.24
CA ASP A 64 4.41 -4.53 16.06
C ASP A 64 4.59 -3.06 16.45
N LEU A 65 5.36 -2.34 15.62
CA LEU A 65 5.60 -0.92 15.83
C LEU A 65 4.29 -0.16 15.64
N LEU A 66 3.84 0.52 16.69
CA LEU A 66 2.69 1.40 16.63
C LEU A 66 3.07 2.68 15.88
N LYS A 67 2.40 2.97 14.78
CA LYS A 67 2.51 4.25 14.08
C LYS A 67 1.17 4.98 14.15
N VAL A 68 1.21 6.22 14.64
CA VAL A 68 0.02 7.05 14.80
C VAL A 68 0.23 8.39 14.11
N ARG A 69 -0.81 8.91 13.47
CA ARG A 69 -0.78 10.18 12.75
C ARG A 69 -2.06 10.97 13.00
N LEU A 70 -1.92 12.27 13.19
CA LEU A 70 -3.00 13.23 13.07
C LEU A 70 -2.89 13.90 11.71
N LEU A 71 -3.92 13.74 10.89
CA LEU A 71 -4.02 14.21 9.51
C LEU A 71 -5.01 15.37 9.45
N ARG A 72 -4.59 16.47 8.82
CA ARG A 72 -5.43 17.62 8.50
C ARG A 72 -6.48 17.25 7.45
N PRO A 73 -7.55 18.05 7.27
CA PRO A 73 -8.56 17.82 6.23
C PRO A 73 -8.00 17.77 4.80
N ASP A 74 -6.84 18.39 4.54
CA ASP A 74 -6.14 18.37 3.25
C ASP A 74 -5.25 17.13 3.06
N GLY A 75 -5.22 16.20 4.03
CA GLY A 75 -4.39 14.99 4.02
C GLY A 75 -2.97 15.19 4.54
N ASN A 76 -2.55 16.42 4.85
CA ASN A 76 -1.22 16.67 5.42
C ASN A 76 -1.12 16.21 6.87
N VAL A 77 0.06 15.75 7.28
CA VAL A 77 0.32 15.30 8.66
C VAL A 77 0.51 16.52 9.56
N ALA A 78 -0.38 16.71 10.54
CA ALA A 78 -0.24 17.72 11.60
C ALA A 78 0.70 17.25 12.72
N ALA A 79 0.61 15.97 13.10
CA ALA A 79 1.46 15.35 14.11
C ALA A 79 1.61 13.85 13.83
N SER A 80 2.73 13.25 14.22
CA SER A 80 2.93 11.81 14.10
C SER A 80 3.92 11.28 15.13
N ALA A 81 3.75 10.02 15.51
CA ALA A 81 4.69 9.32 16.37
C ALA A 81 4.80 7.85 15.96
N GLY A 82 5.98 7.27 16.18
CA GLY A 82 6.22 5.83 16.15
C GLY A 82 6.62 5.38 17.53
N VAL A 83 6.00 4.32 18.05
CA VAL A 83 6.10 3.93 19.46
C VAL A 83 6.43 2.46 19.56
N GLN A 84 7.31 2.14 20.50
CA GLN A 84 7.44 0.78 20.98
C GLN A 84 6.16 0.39 21.74
N PRO A 85 5.76 -0.88 21.74
CA PRO A 85 4.74 -1.37 22.66
C PRO A 85 5.09 -0.97 24.11
N ASP A 86 4.07 -0.68 24.92
CA ASP A 86 4.11 -0.44 26.37
C ASP A 86 4.39 0.99 26.84
N GLU A 87 4.64 1.93 25.93
CA GLU A 87 4.70 3.37 26.26
C GLU A 87 3.47 4.11 25.71
N PRO A 88 2.71 4.85 26.54
CA PRO A 88 1.66 5.70 26.01
C PRO A 88 2.26 6.85 25.21
N VAL A 89 1.66 7.17 24.07
CA VAL A 89 2.04 8.31 23.25
C VAL A 89 0.97 9.36 23.25
N ARG A 90 1.42 10.62 23.29
CA ARG A 90 0.57 11.80 23.16
C ARG A 90 0.88 12.48 21.86
N LEU A 91 -0.13 12.61 20.99
CA LEU A 91 -0.08 13.49 19.85
C LEU A 91 -0.81 14.78 20.18
N SER A 92 -0.13 15.90 19.97
CA SER A 92 -0.70 17.23 20.17
C SER A 92 -0.52 18.06 18.90
N ALA A 93 -1.54 18.82 18.51
CA ALA A 93 -1.43 19.80 17.43
C ALA A 93 -2.35 21.00 17.70
N ASP A 94 -1.87 22.19 17.36
CA ASP A 94 -2.72 23.38 17.31
C ASP A 94 -3.58 23.33 16.05
N VAL A 95 -4.89 23.45 16.23
CA VAL A 95 -5.89 23.29 15.18
C VAL A 95 -5.98 24.59 14.39
N GLU A 96 -5.19 24.69 13.32
CA GLU A 96 -5.18 25.84 12.40
C GLU A 96 -6.07 25.64 11.17
N TRP A 97 -6.91 24.60 11.20
CA TRP A 97 -7.79 24.22 10.10
C TRP A 97 -9.25 24.21 10.54
N ASP A 98 -10.12 24.25 9.54
CA ASP A 98 -11.56 24.08 9.70
C ASP A 98 -11.96 22.72 9.16
N GLY A 99 -12.98 22.09 9.76
CA GLY A 99 -13.50 20.79 9.32
C GLY A 99 -12.98 19.60 10.13
N VAL A 100 -13.12 18.42 9.55
CA VAL A 100 -12.82 17.13 10.20
C VAL A 100 -11.37 16.74 9.94
N CYS A 101 -10.58 16.53 10.98
CA CYS A 101 -9.28 15.87 10.86
C CYS A 101 -9.41 14.36 11.07
N ALA A 102 -8.41 13.60 10.62
CA ALA A 102 -8.37 12.16 10.82
C ALA A 102 -7.23 11.79 11.78
N PHE A 103 -7.52 10.96 12.77
CA PHE A 103 -6.53 10.26 13.56
C PHE A 103 -6.35 8.86 12.98
N GLU A 104 -5.17 8.53 12.50
CA GLU A 104 -4.84 7.21 11.99
C GLU A 104 -4.02 6.43 13.01
N SER A 105 -4.42 5.19 13.26
CA SER A 105 -3.70 4.20 14.05
C SER A 105 -3.31 3.01 13.19
N LEU A 106 -2.00 2.78 13.02
CA LEU A 106 -1.42 1.63 12.34
C LEU A 106 -0.68 0.80 13.38
N SER A 107 -1.38 -0.20 13.93
CA SER A 107 -0.94 -0.93 15.12
C SER A 107 -0.46 -2.36 14.85
N GLY A 108 -0.61 -2.87 13.62
CA GLY A 108 -0.30 -4.28 13.34
C GLY A 108 -1.14 -5.19 14.23
N SER A 109 -0.51 -6.14 14.92
CA SER A 109 -1.19 -7.01 15.89
C SER A 109 -1.24 -6.41 17.29
N THR A 110 -0.57 -5.28 17.54
CA THR A 110 -0.58 -4.61 18.85
C THR A 110 -1.96 -4.02 19.13
N LEU A 111 -2.55 -4.37 20.28
CA LEU A 111 -3.81 -3.78 20.71
C LEU A 111 -3.58 -2.37 21.18
N VAL A 112 -4.43 -1.43 20.77
CA VAL A 112 -4.30 -0.04 21.18
C VAL A 112 -5.62 0.57 21.57
N GLN A 113 -5.59 1.37 22.62
CA GLN A 113 -6.69 2.24 23.02
C GLN A 113 -6.34 3.67 22.63
N VAL A 114 -7.21 4.31 21.86
CA VAL A 114 -7.09 5.75 21.53
C VAL A 114 -8.02 6.53 22.46
N ARG A 115 -7.48 7.55 23.12
CA ARG A 115 -8.20 8.49 23.98
C ARG A 115 -8.19 9.86 23.34
N VAL A 116 -9.35 10.28 22.88
CA VAL A 116 -9.65 11.66 22.46
C VAL A 116 -10.26 12.40 23.67
N PRO A 117 -10.04 13.70 23.85
CA PRO A 117 -10.62 14.43 24.98
C PRO A 117 -12.14 14.30 24.98
N GLU A 118 -12.74 14.13 26.16
CA GLU A 118 -14.15 13.71 26.32
C GLU A 118 -15.14 14.71 25.71
N GLU A 119 -14.77 15.98 25.71
CA GLU A 119 -15.50 17.10 25.14
C GLU A 119 -15.31 17.27 23.63
N THR A 120 -14.35 16.56 23.03
CA THR A 120 -14.02 16.68 21.60
C THR A 120 -14.81 15.66 20.78
N PRO A 121 -15.74 16.10 19.91
CA PRO A 121 -16.50 15.20 19.06
C PRO A 121 -15.60 14.36 18.16
N HIS A 122 -15.81 13.04 18.20
CA HIS A 122 -15.11 12.09 17.36
C HIS A 122 -16.00 10.91 16.95
N ALA A 123 -15.59 10.23 15.87
CA ALA A 123 -16.25 9.04 15.36
C ALA A 123 -15.21 8.05 14.84
N TYR A 124 -15.44 6.76 15.02
CA TYR A 124 -14.68 5.71 14.36
C TYR A 124 -15.14 5.60 12.91
N TRP A 125 -14.18 5.59 11.97
CA TRP A 125 -14.47 5.30 10.57
C TRP A 125 -14.64 3.80 10.36
N CYS A 126 -15.70 3.43 9.65
CA CYS A 126 -16.05 2.03 9.38
C CYS A 126 -16.75 1.88 8.02
N GLY A 127 -16.28 2.57 6.99
CA GLY A 127 -16.86 2.46 5.65
C GLY A 127 -16.50 1.16 4.92
N VAL A 128 -17.27 0.81 3.88
CA VAL A 128 -16.98 -0.35 3.02
C VAL A 128 -15.55 -0.31 2.48
N GLY A 129 -14.80 -1.39 2.73
CA GLY A 129 -13.39 -1.54 2.33
C GLY A 129 -12.37 -1.00 3.36
N HIS A 130 -12.83 -0.34 4.42
CA HIS A 130 -12.02 0.10 5.56
C HIS A 130 -12.80 -0.14 6.87
N PRO A 131 -13.00 -1.42 7.25
CA PRO A 131 -13.77 -1.74 8.46
C PRO A 131 -13.07 -1.22 9.72
N LEU A 132 -13.87 -0.96 10.75
CA LEU A 132 -13.38 -0.77 12.11
C LEU A 132 -12.96 -2.15 12.64
N ILE A 133 -11.68 -2.30 12.98
CA ILE A 133 -11.11 -3.57 13.45
C ILE A 133 -10.78 -3.46 14.94
N THR A 134 -11.45 -4.29 15.73
CA THR A 134 -11.50 -4.18 17.18
C THR A 134 -11.27 -5.49 17.87
N VAL A 135 -10.92 -5.43 19.16
CA VAL A 135 -10.79 -6.58 20.04
C VAL A 135 -11.71 -6.48 21.25
N GLY A 136 -12.47 -7.53 21.50
CA GLY A 136 -13.36 -7.61 22.65
C GLY A 136 -14.65 -6.78 22.51
N PRO A 137 -15.45 -6.69 23.58
CA PRO A 137 -16.76 -6.04 23.53
C PRO A 137 -16.65 -4.53 23.55
N TRP A 138 -17.57 -3.86 22.85
CA TRP A 138 -17.69 -2.41 22.85
C TRP A 138 -19.12 -1.94 22.55
N GLY A 139 -19.38 -0.69 22.91
CA GLY A 139 -20.62 0.00 22.58
C GLY A 139 -21.62 0.09 23.72
N PRO A 140 -22.75 0.77 23.50
CA PRO A 140 -23.24 1.20 22.17
C PRO A 140 -22.40 2.31 21.54
N LEU A 141 -22.13 2.19 20.23
CA LEU A 141 -21.73 3.29 19.37
C LEU A 141 -22.91 3.68 18.48
N TYR A 142 -22.97 4.94 18.08
CA TYR A 142 -24.12 5.55 17.43
C TYR A 142 -23.80 5.96 15.99
N PHE A 143 -24.77 5.82 15.08
CA PHE A 143 -24.62 6.19 13.68
C PHE A 143 -25.89 6.83 13.14
N HIS A 144 -25.75 7.53 12.01
CA HIS A 144 -26.85 8.19 11.33
C HIS A 144 -27.41 7.29 10.22
N VAL A 145 -28.73 7.08 10.22
CA VAL A 145 -29.44 6.49 9.06
C VAL A 145 -30.01 7.64 8.23
N PRO A 146 -29.54 7.90 6.99
CA PRO A 146 -30.02 9.01 6.18
C PRO A 146 -31.52 9.00 5.93
N ALA A 147 -32.11 10.18 5.71
CA ALA A 147 -33.50 10.30 5.31
C ALA A 147 -33.76 9.53 3.99
N SER A 148 -34.97 8.98 3.88
CA SER A 148 -35.41 8.10 2.78
C SER A 148 -34.64 6.77 2.67
N THR A 149 -33.91 6.35 3.70
CA THR A 149 -33.31 5.00 3.74
C THR A 149 -34.39 4.01 4.17
N HIS A 150 -34.67 3.02 3.32
CA HIS A 150 -35.65 1.96 3.62
C HIS A 150 -35.02 0.68 4.16
N GLU A 151 -33.75 0.47 3.86
CA GLU A 151 -32.95 -0.67 4.31
C GLU A 151 -31.48 -0.25 4.30
N PHE A 152 -30.70 -0.78 5.24
CA PHE A 152 -29.25 -0.66 5.24
C PHE A 152 -28.58 -1.99 5.59
N THR A 153 -27.27 -2.07 5.37
CA THR A 153 -26.48 -3.26 5.69
C THR A 153 -25.39 -2.93 6.69
N ILE A 154 -25.13 -3.86 7.62
CA ILE A 154 -23.93 -3.87 8.47
C ILE A 154 -23.13 -5.12 8.13
N GLY A 155 -21.86 -4.96 7.75
CA GLY A 155 -20.92 -6.06 7.55
C GLY A 155 -20.23 -6.42 8.86
N LEU A 156 -20.27 -7.70 9.24
CA LEU A 156 -19.57 -8.24 10.42
C LEU A 156 -18.68 -9.42 10.03
N ARG A 157 -17.56 -9.58 10.74
CA ARG A 157 -16.68 -10.75 10.64
C ARG A 157 -15.91 -10.96 11.95
N ALA A 158 -15.71 -12.21 12.35
CA ALA A 158 -14.67 -12.62 13.30
C ALA A 158 -13.57 -13.38 12.55
N ASP A 159 -12.31 -13.07 12.80
CA ASP A 159 -11.23 -13.41 11.85
C ASP A 159 -10.66 -14.84 12.01
N VAL A 160 -10.92 -15.54 13.12
CA VAL A 160 -10.33 -16.87 13.40
C VAL A 160 -11.40 -17.91 13.76
N THR A 161 -11.20 -19.16 13.33
CA THR A 161 -12.07 -20.28 13.69
C THR A 161 -12.25 -20.41 15.21
N ARG A 162 -13.51 -20.47 15.66
CA ARG A 162 -13.98 -20.45 17.07
C ARG A 162 -14.03 -19.06 17.72
N GLU A 163 -13.64 -18.02 16.99
CA GLU A 163 -14.05 -16.67 17.35
C GLU A 163 -15.50 -16.47 16.94
N GLY A 164 -16.17 -15.56 17.63
CA GLY A 164 -17.54 -15.23 17.35
C GLY A 164 -17.95 -13.98 18.11
N LEU A 165 -19.06 -13.40 17.70
CA LEU A 165 -19.60 -12.20 18.30
C LEU A 165 -21.11 -12.31 18.47
N ALA A 166 -21.63 -11.53 19.40
CA ALA A 166 -23.04 -11.17 19.46
C ALA A 166 -23.16 -9.68 19.14
N TYR A 167 -24.15 -9.31 18.33
CA TYR A 167 -24.42 -7.90 18.02
C TYR A 167 -25.85 -7.51 18.39
N ALA A 168 -26.05 -6.24 18.69
CA ALA A 168 -27.38 -5.65 18.83
C ALA A 168 -27.45 -4.31 18.12
N VAL A 169 -28.46 -4.14 17.26
CA VAL A 169 -28.78 -2.88 16.59
C VAL A 169 -30.07 -2.33 17.17
N ARG A 170 -30.04 -1.05 17.57
CA ARG A 170 -31.19 -0.35 18.16
C ARG A 170 -31.63 0.81 17.29
N ASP A 171 -32.94 0.99 17.20
CA ASP A 171 -33.58 2.12 16.53
C ASP A 171 -33.44 3.42 17.35
N PRO A 172 -33.91 4.58 16.85
CA PRO A 172 -33.82 5.85 17.57
C PRO A 172 -34.64 5.92 18.87
N GLN A 173 -35.49 4.93 19.14
CA GLN A 173 -36.22 4.79 20.39
C GLN A 173 -35.53 3.82 21.36
N GLY A 174 -34.36 3.27 20.99
CA GLY A 174 -33.58 2.33 21.79
C GLY A 174 -34.06 0.87 21.70
N LYS A 175 -35.05 0.59 20.86
CA LYS A 175 -35.60 -0.76 20.68
C LYS A 175 -34.65 -1.58 19.80
N ILE A 176 -34.36 -2.81 20.22
CA ILE A 176 -33.57 -3.76 19.40
C ILE A 176 -34.39 -4.13 18.17
N VAL A 177 -33.83 -3.89 16.98
CA VAL A 177 -34.45 -4.24 15.70
C VAL A 177 -33.73 -5.38 14.97
N ALA A 178 -32.46 -5.63 15.31
CA ALA A 178 -31.70 -6.76 14.83
C ALA A 178 -30.71 -7.19 15.93
N GLN A 179 -30.65 -8.49 16.19
CA GLN A 179 -29.72 -9.10 17.13
C GLN A 179 -29.51 -10.54 16.72
N ASP A 180 -28.25 -10.98 16.72
CA ASP A 180 -27.88 -12.37 16.51
C ASP A 180 -26.52 -12.67 17.15
N GLU A 181 -26.16 -13.95 17.22
CA GLU A 181 -24.84 -14.43 17.61
C GLU A 181 -24.37 -15.59 16.72
N GLY A 182 -23.08 -15.60 16.38
CA GLY A 182 -22.51 -16.54 15.42
C GLY A 182 -20.99 -16.51 15.44
N ASP A 183 -20.39 -17.40 14.64
CA ASP A 183 -18.94 -17.41 14.41
C ASP A 183 -18.54 -16.23 13.51
N PHE A 184 -19.30 -15.95 12.44
CA PHE A 184 -19.00 -14.91 11.47
C PHE A 184 -17.60 -15.05 10.85
N ASP A 185 -17.12 -16.30 10.65
CA ASP A 185 -15.82 -16.62 10.05
C ASP A 185 -15.63 -15.95 8.66
N GLU A 186 -16.74 -15.81 7.92
CA GLU A 186 -16.84 -15.04 6.69
C GLU A 186 -17.57 -13.71 6.91
N ARG A 187 -17.18 -12.69 6.13
CA ARG A 187 -17.85 -11.39 6.16
C ARG A 187 -19.34 -11.55 5.82
N THR A 188 -20.19 -11.34 6.82
CA THR A 188 -21.64 -11.49 6.72
C THR A 188 -22.30 -10.12 6.70
N GLY A 189 -23.12 -9.87 5.67
CA GLY A 189 -23.91 -8.65 5.57
C GLY A 189 -25.30 -8.83 6.21
N ILE A 190 -25.61 -8.04 7.23
CA ILE A 190 -26.90 -8.06 7.91
C ILE A 190 -27.77 -6.94 7.32
N ALA A 191 -28.81 -7.32 6.57
CA ALA A 191 -29.80 -6.39 6.04
C ALA A 191 -30.81 -6.02 7.14
N ILE A 192 -31.02 -4.72 7.33
CA ILE A 192 -31.89 -4.18 8.37
C ILE A 192 -32.88 -3.22 7.72
N ALA A 193 -34.15 -3.58 7.76
CA ALA A 193 -35.23 -2.73 7.30
C ALA A 193 -35.38 -1.53 8.25
N VAL A 194 -35.58 -0.33 7.68
CA VAL A 194 -35.83 0.91 8.41
C VAL A 194 -37.33 1.10 8.54
N PRO A 195 -37.91 1.03 9.75
CA PRO A 195 -39.33 1.31 9.95
C PRO A 195 -39.71 2.73 9.50
N LYS A 196 -40.95 2.90 9.07
CA LYS A 196 -41.46 4.20 8.61
C LYS A 196 -41.25 5.28 9.68
N ASN A 197 -40.67 6.42 9.28
CA ASN A 197 -40.34 7.57 10.13
C ASN A 197 -39.21 7.31 11.17
N GLN A 198 -38.38 6.28 10.98
CA GLN A 198 -37.15 6.08 11.76
C GLN A 198 -35.87 6.37 10.95
N ASP A 199 -36.01 6.70 9.67
CA ASP A 199 -34.96 7.30 8.84
C ASP A 199 -34.67 8.75 9.31
N GLY A 200 -33.47 9.25 9.02
CA GLY A 200 -32.96 10.53 9.55
C GLY A 200 -32.67 10.51 11.06
N GLY A 201 -32.75 9.33 11.70
CA GLY A 201 -32.56 9.16 13.14
C GLY A 201 -31.16 8.72 13.53
N THR A 202 -30.88 8.82 14.84
CA THR A 202 -29.69 8.25 15.48
C THR A 202 -29.96 6.82 15.89
N TRP A 203 -29.22 5.88 15.33
CA TRP A 203 -29.28 4.45 15.64
C TRP A 203 -28.05 4.03 16.44
N SER A 204 -28.05 2.84 17.05
CA SER A 204 -26.86 2.33 17.73
C SER A 204 -26.54 0.87 17.42
N LEU A 205 -25.26 0.55 17.53
CA LEU A 205 -24.67 -0.78 17.37
C LEU A 205 -23.82 -1.11 18.59
N GLU A 206 -23.98 -2.33 19.09
CA GLU A 206 -23.21 -2.89 20.20
C GLU A 206 -22.62 -4.24 19.78
N ILE A 207 -21.35 -4.48 20.14
CA ILE A 207 -20.67 -5.77 19.98
C ILE A 207 -20.40 -6.33 21.37
N SER A 208 -20.87 -7.55 21.61
CA SER A 208 -20.83 -8.21 22.91
C SER A 208 -20.35 -9.66 22.78
N ARG A 209 -20.00 -10.27 23.92
CA ARG A 209 -19.54 -11.66 23.94
C ARG A 209 -20.70 -12.59 23.59
N PRO A 210 -20.50 -13.59 22.71
CA PRO A 210 -21.54 -14.58 22.42
C PRO A 210 -21.85 -15.40 23.69
N ALA A 211 -23.13 -15.74 23.87
CA ALA A 211 -23.59 -16.65 24.93
C ALA A 211 -23.37 -18.11 24.54
N ARG A 212 -23.29 -18.41 23.23
CA ARG A 212 -23.02 -19.76 22.70
C ARG A 212 -21.70 -20.32 23.21
N LYS A 213 -21.76 -21.49 23.85
CA LYS A 213 -20.56 -22.23 24.26
C LYS A 213 -19.68 -22.58 23.06
N GLY A 214 -18.38 -22.37 23.21
CA GLY A 214 -17.38 -22.69 22.19
C GLY A 214 -17.00 -21.53 21.27
N LEU A 215 -17.70 -20.39 21.36
CA LEU A 215 -17.32 -19.14 20.73
C LEU A 215 -16.72 -18.19 21.77
N TYR A 216 -15.70 -17.43 21.38
CA TYR A 216 -15.16 -16.34 22.18
C TYR A 216 -14.99 -15.08 21.34
N LEU A 217 -15.15 -13.92 21.97
CA LEU A 217 -14.97 -12.63 21.31
C LEU A 217 -13.51 -12.20 21.45
N ASP A 218 -12.80 -12.16 20.31
CA ASP A 218 -11.46 -11.59 20.19
C ASP A 218 -11.47 -10.58 19.05
N ASP A 219 -11.05 -10.94 17.83
CA ASP A 219 -10.97 -10.02 16.69
C ASP A 219 -12.30 -9.88 15.95
N VAL A 220 -12.75 -8.63 15.78
CA VAL A 220 -13.96 -8.29 15.05
C VAL A 220 -13.70 -7.17 14.06
N SER A 221 -14.17 -7.35 12.83
CA SER A 221 -14.26 -6.27 11.85
C SER A 221 -15.73 -5.88 11.61
N VAL A 222 -15.98 -4.57 11.60
CA VAL A 222 -17.32 -4.00 11.35
C VAL A 222 -17.25 -2.94 10.27
N ASP A 223 -18.11 -3.04 9.26
CA ASP A 223 -18.33 -1.98 8.29
C ASP A 223 -19.81 -1.61 8.14
N LEU A 224 -20.07 -0.32 7.95
CA LEU A 224 -21.38 0.21 7.59
C LEU A 224 -21.52 0.21 6.07
N GLY A 225 -22.64 -0.33 5.60
CA GLY A 225 -22.97 -0.39 4.18
C GLY A 225 -23.06 0.99 3.53
N PRO A 226 -23.03 1.07 2.19
CA PRO A 226 -22.98 2.34 1.45
C PRO A 226 -24.22 3.23 1.64
N GLN A 227 -25.30 2.69 2.22
CA GLN A 227 -26.51 3.42 2.56
C GLN A 227 -26.34 4.33 3.78
N LEU A 228 -25.30 4.12 4.59
CA LEU A 228 -25.07 4.81 5.86
C LEU A 228 -23.89 5.78 5.79
N SER A 229 -23.87 6.74 6.71
CA SER A 229 -22.65 7.52 6.99
C SER A 229 -21.61 6.58 7.62
N PRO A 230 -20.34 6.57 7.20
CA PRO A 230 -19.34 5.58 7.60
C PRO A 230 -18.74 5.86 8.99
N PHE A 231 -19.54 6.36 9.92
CA PHE A 231 -19.11 6.90 11.21
C PHE A 231 -19.91 6.29 12.37
N LEU A 232 -19.18 5.75 13.35
CA LEU A 232 -19.70 5.29 14.64
C LEU A 232 -19.19 6.23 15.74
N THR A 233 -20.08 6.99 16.38
CA THR A 233 -19.73 7.92 17.48
C THR A 233 -19.94 7.25 18.84
N PRO A 234 -19.15 7.58 19.88
CA PRO A 234 -19.41 7.09 21.24
C PRO A 234 -20.59 7.78 21.93
N ARG A 235 -21.06 8.91 21.38
CA ARG A 235 -22.15 9.73 21.96
C ARG A 235 -23.23 10.00 20.92
N PRO A 236 -24.52 9.86 21.26
CA PRO A 236 -25.62 10.04 20.31
C PRO A 236 -25.72 11.47 19.79
N GLU A 237 -25.42 12.49 20.61
CA GLU A 237 -25.44 13.90 20.23
C GLU A 237 -24.37 14.28 19.19
N TRP A 238 -23.34 13.44 19.01
CA TRP A 238 -22.30 13.67 18.01
C TRP A 238 -22.65 13.14 16.63
N VAL A 239 -23.66 12.28 16.51
CA VAL A 239 -24.04 11.65 15.24
C VAL A 239 -24.31 12.70 14.15
N ALA A 240 -25.05 13.76 14.49
CA ALA A 240 -25.36 14.83 13.54
C ALA A 240 -24.11 15.62 13.08
N LEU A 241 -23.01 15.60 13.83
CA LEU A 241 -21.76 16.29 13.47
C LEU A 241 -20.96 15.53 12.40
N PHE A 242 -21.18 14.21 12.29
CA PHE A 242 -20.53 13.31 11.35
C PHE A 242 -21.53 12.71 10.33
N ALA A 243 -22.80 13.08 10.43
CA ALA A 243 -23.80 12.76 9.42
C ALA A 243 -23.38 13.47 8.12
N THR A 244 -22.99 12.68 7.13
CA THR A 244 -22.75 13.18 5.79
C THR A 244 -23.89 12.70 4.92
N ASP A 245 -24.56 13.62 4.21
CA ASP A 245 -25.58 13.25 3.20
C ASP A 245 -24.95 12.62 1.94
N THR A 246 -23.62 12.46 1.93
CA THR A 246 -22.90 11.71 0.91
C THR A 246 -23.27 10.24 1.06
N ARG A 247 -24.35 9.84 0.38
CA ARG A 247 -24.49 8.47 -0.10
C ARG A 247 -23.19 8.17 -0.83
N SER A 248 -22.40 7.23 -0.29
CA SER A 248 -21.39 6.61 -1.13
C SER A 248 -22.18 6.06 -2.30
N GLU A 249 -22.00 6.62 -3.51
CA GLU A 249 -22.54 5.97 -4.69
C GLU A 249 -22.11 4.52 -4.55
N PRO A 250 -23.07 3.56 -4.49
CA PRO A 250 -22.68 2.17 -4.46
C PRO A 250 -21.71 2.06 -5.60
N LYS A 251 -20.46 1.66 -5.33
CA LYS A 251 -19.55 1.27 -6.39
C LYS A 251 -20.40 0.31 -7.17
N THR A 252 -20.91 0.76 -8.32
CA THR A 252 -21.59 -0.12 -9.23
C THR A 252 -20.55 -1.21 -9.35
N SER A 253 -20.97 -2.44 -9.04
CA SER A 253 -20.26 -3.58 -9.57
C SER A 253 -20.26 -3.28 -11.06
N SER A 254 -19.21 -2.59 -11.52
CA SER A 254 -18.89 -2.57 -12.90
C SER A 254 -18.46 -4.01 -13.08
N THR A 255 -19.44 -4.86 -13.39
CA THR A 255 -19.33 -5.57 -14.64
C THR A 255 -18.85 -4.48 -15.58
N ARG A 256 -17.52 -4.44 -15.79
CA ARG A 256 -16.99 -3.71 -16.92
C ARG A 256 -17.72 -4.39 -18.06
N SER A 257 -18.85 -3.83 -18.49
CA SER A 257 -19.34 -4.04 -19.82
C SER A 257 -18.21 -3.47 -20.63
N ARG A 258 -17.27 -4.37 -20.96
CA ARG A 258 -16.32 -4.14 -22.02
C ARG A 258 -17.18 -3.54 -23.13
N PRO A 259 -16.91 -2.29 -23.55
CA PRO A 259 -17.66 -1.71 -24.65
C PRO A 259 -17.75 -2.78 -25.73
N ALA A 260 -18.96 -3.03 -26.25
CA ALA A 260 -19.13 -4.04 -27.29
C ALA A 260 -18.06 -3.78 -28.34
N ASP A 261 -17.30 -4.81 -28.74
CA ASP A 261 -16.22 -4.66 -29.71
C ASP A 261 -16.77 -3.94 -30.94
N THR A 262 -16.43 -2.66 -31.07
CA THR A 262 -16.81 -1.88 -32.24
C THR A 262 -15.80 -2.22 -33.33
N GLN A 263 -16.29 -2.74 -34.45
CA GLN A 263 -15.49 -2.83 -35.67
C GLN A 263 -14.87 -1.45 -35.97
N PRO A 264 -13.57 -1.38 -36.28
CA PRO A 264 -12.92 -0.11 -36.63
C PRO A 264 -13.70 0.58 -37.74
N THR A 265 -14.23 1.78 -37.48
CA THR A 265 -15.02 2.54 -38.46
C THR A 265 -14.17 3.43 -39.37
N VAL A 266 -12.86 3.47 -39.11
CA VAL A 266 -11.87 4.24 -39.87
C VAL A 266 -10.78 3.31 -40.35
N GLU A 267 -10.21 3.61 -41.52
CA GLU A 267 -9.03 2.90 -41.96
C GLU A 267 -7.91 3.05 -40.91
N PRO A 268 -7.21 1.95 -40.58
CA PRO A 268 -6.08 1.98 -39.66
C PRO A 268 -5.08 3.08 -40.02
N PHE A 269 -4.83 3.99 -39.08
CA PHE A 269 -3.78 4.98 -39.24
C PHE A 269 -2.43 4.27 -39.15
N ARG A 270 -1.78 4.01 -40.30
CA ARG A 270 -0.53 3.23 -40.39
C ARG A 270 0.72 3.95 -39.88
N GLY A 271 0.54 4.96 -39.02
CA GLY A 271 1.59 5.91 -38.68
C GLY A 271 2.03 6.72 -39.90
N VAL A 272 2.75 7.82 -39.67
CA VAL A 272 3.52 8.45 -40.72
C VAL A 272 4.97 8.40 -40.26
N SER A 273 5.79 7.57 -40.90
CA SER A 273 7.24 7.75 -40.82
C SER A 273 7.57 8.96 -41.71
N ASP A 274 7.54 10.14 -41.09
CA ASP A 274 7.84 11.42 -41.74
C ASP A 274 8.96 12.10 -40.95
N ALA A 275 10.01 12.53 -41.65
CA ALA A 275 11.14 13.25 -41.07
C ALA A 275 10.73 14.50 -40.27
N ARG A 276 9.56 15.08 -40.53
CA ARG A 276 8.94 16.16 -39.73
C ARG A 276 8.46 15.65 -38.37
N ILE A 277 7.81 14.49 -38.31
CA ILE A 277 7.38 13.86 -37.06
C ILE A 277 8.60 13.40 -36.27
N ASP A 278 9.61 12.83 -36.93
CA ASP A 278 10.87 12.46 -36.28
C ASP A 278 11.57 13.66 -35.65
N ARG A 279 11.62 14.80 -36.36
CA ARG A 279 12.13 16.06 -35.77
C ARG A 279 11.29 16.56 -34.61
N ALA A 280 9.96 16.47 -34.71
CA ALA A 280 9.06 16.95 -33.65
C ALA A 280 9.09 16.08 -32.38
N LEU A 281 9.53 14.83 -32.50
CA LEU A 281 9.74 13.90 -31.39
C LEU A 281 11.19 13.85 -30.88
N SER A 282 12.14 14.41 -31.65
CA SER A 282 13.54 14.49 -31.25
C SER A 282 13.68 15.36 -29.99
N ARG A 283 14.36 14.81 -28.98
CA ARG A 283 14.73 15.52 -27.76
C ARG A 283 16.22 15.84 -27.82
N ASP A 284 16.53 17.07 -28.17
CA ASP A 284 17.87 17.63 -28.05
C ASP A 284 18.01 18.22 -26.64
N MET A 285 18.59 17.43 -25.73
CA MET A 285 18.73 17.80 -24.32
C MET A 285 19.65 19.02 -24.13
N ASP A 286 20.52 19.32 -25.11
CA ASP A 286 21.44 20.45 -25.08
C ASP A 286 20.75 21.78 -25.41
N LYS A 287 19.55 21.73 -26.01
CA LYS A 287 18.74 22.91 -26.34
C LYS A 287 17.76 23.32 -25.24
N GLY A 288 17.83 22.67 -24.07
CA GLY A 288 16.90 22.90 -22.98
C GLY A 288 15.51 22.31 -23.22
N TRP A 289 14.58 22.59 -22.30
CA TRP A 289 13.23 22.02 -22.33
C TRP A 289 12.40 22.63 -23.47
N THR A 290 12.01 21.81 -24.43
CA THR A 290 11.10 22.19 -25.52
C THR A 290 9.81 21.38 -25.44
N THR A 291 8.69 22.00 -25.81
CA THR A 291 7.42 21.27 -25.98
C THR A 291 7.53 20.37 -27.20
N THR A 292 7.22 19.08 -27.04
CA THR A 292 7.21 18.08 -28.11
C THR A 292 5.81 17.54 -28.31
N LEU A 293 5.55 16.89 -29.45
CA LEU A 293 4.27 16.23 -29.66
C LEU A 293 4.06 15.13 -28.59
N PRO A 294 2.85 15.00 -28.02
CA PRO A 294 2.55 13.88 -27.16
C PRO A 294 2.65 12.58 -27.96
N VAL A 295 3.10 11.52 -27.30
CA VAL A 295 3.16 10.17 -27.86
C VAL A 295 2.15 9.28 -27.17
N THR A 296 1.55 8.34 -27.91
CA THR A 296 0.71 7.30 -27.32
C THR A 296 1.62 6.20 -26.75
N TYR A 297 1.35 5.85 -25.48
CA TYR A 297 2.07 4.83 -24.75
C TYR A 297 1.06 3.79 -24.26
N ILE A 298 1.22 2.55 -24.71
CA ILE A 298 0.39 1.43 -24.29
C ILE A 298 1.25 0.45 -23.50
N LEU A 299 0.75 0.05 -22.34
CA LEU A 299 1.31 -1.00 -21.50
C LEU A 299 0.40 -2.22 -21.56
N ASP A 300 0.89 -3.30 -22.16
CA ASP A 300 0.14 -4.54 -22.33
C ASP A 300 0.85 -5.71 -21.63
N TYR A 301 0.25 -6.15 -20.52
CA TYR A 301 0.71 -7.29 -19.74
C TYR A 301 -0.02 -8.60 -20.09
N GLY A 302 -0.75 -8.63 -21.21
CA GLY A 302 -1.35 -9.83 -21.76
C GLY A 302 -0.33 -10.95 -21.99
N ARG A 303 -0.82 -12.18 -22.11
CA ARG A 303 0.00 -13.39 -22.30
C ARG A 303 -0.09 -13.96 -23.72
N ASP A 304 -1.10 -13.54 -24.47
CA ASP A 304 -1.48 -14.09 -25.76
C ASP A 304 -1.04 -13.15 -26.90
N HIS A 305 0.22 -12.69 -26.85
CA HIS A 305 0.83 -11.87 -27.90
C HIS A 305 1.52 -12.75 -28.96
N LEU A 306 2.48 -13.55 -28.51
CA LEU A 306 3.28 -14.41 -29.39
C LEU A 306 2.47 -15.60 -29.90
N GLY A 307 2.40 -15.75 -31.23
CA GLY A 307 1.65 -16.83 -31.88
C GLY A 307 0.14 -16.57 -32.00
N ASN A 308 -0.34 -15.42 -31.54
CA ASN A 308 -1.71 -14.99 -31.74
C ASN A 308 -1.84 -14.25 -33.08
N ALA A 309 -2.56 -14.88 -34.03
CA ALA A 309 -2.76 -14.34 -35.36
C ALA A 309 -3.50 -12.98 -35.39
N ASP A 310 -4.29 -12.68 -34.34
CA ASP A 310 -5.11 -11.48 -34.27
C ASP A 310 -4.42 -10.32 -33.54
N TYR A 311 -3.31 -10.56 -32.85
CA TYR A 311 -2.67 -9.54 -32.01
C TYR A 311 -2.15 -8.35 -32.83
N VAL A 312 -1.27 -8.62 -33.82
CA VAL A 312 -0.71 -7.56 -34.67
C VAL A 312 -1.80 -6.85 -35.49
N PRO A 313 -2.76 -7.55 -36.14
CA PRO A 313 -3.90 -6.89 -36.80
C PRO A 313 -4.68 -5.95 -35.88
N THR A 314 -4.89 -6.35 -34.62
CA THR A 314 -5.56 -5.51 -33.62
C THR A 314 -4.76 -4.25 -33.31
N VAL A 315 -3.46 -4.39 -33.03
CA VAL A 315 -2.55 -3.26 -32.78
C VAL A 315 -2.51 -2.32 -34.00
N ALA A 316 -2.50 -2.88 -35.22
CA ALA A 316 -2.44 -2.11 -36.45
C ALA A 316 -3.62 -1.14 -36.63
N THR A 317 -4.78 -1.40 -36.01
CA THR A 317 -5.96 -0.51 -36.09
C THR A 317 -5.70 0.88 -35.49
N ALA A 318 -4.83 0.97 -34.48
CA ALA A 318 -4.43 2.20 -33.80
C ALA A 318 -3.04 2.02 -33.16
N PRO A 319 -1.96 1.99 -33.96
CA PRO A 319 -0.63 1.63 -33.47
C PRO A 319 -0.11 2.71 -32.51
N PRO A 320 0.30 2.34 -31.28
CA PRO A 320 0.91 3.30 -30.37
C PRO A 320 2.32 3.69 -30.84
N ALA A 321 2.80 4.86 -30.41
CA ALA A 321 4.19 5.23 -30.62
C ALA A 321 5.13 4.34 -29.78
N LEU A 322 4.76 4.07 -28.52
CA LEU A 322 5.47 3.14 -27.65
C LEU A 322 4.53 2.01 -27.23
N LEU A 323 4.86 0.79 -27.63
CA LEU A 323 4.23 -0.44 -27.14
C LEU A 323 5.16 -1.10 -26.12
N HIS A 324 4.73 -1.10 -24.87
CA HIS A 324 5.41 -1.81 -23.80
C HIS A 324 4.71 -3.14 -23.55
N LEU A 325 5.38 -4.20 -23.98
CA LEU A 325 4.94 -5.57 -23.74
C LEU A 325 5.37 -6.01 -22.34
N GLY A 326 4.69 -6.98 -21.74
CA GLY A 326 5.11 -7.54 -20.46
C GLY A 326 6.49 -8.22 -20.53
N LYS A 327 6.61 -9.42 -19.93
CA LYS A 327 7.80 -10.26 -20.08
C LYS A 327 7.71 -11.10 -21.36
N ASP A 328 7.36 -10.49 -22.48
CA ASP A 328 7.47 -11.06 -23.82
C ASP A 328 8.94 -11.08 -24.26
N VAL A 329 9.73 -11.90 -23.56
CA VAL A 329 11.18 -11.95 -23.69
C VAL A 329 11.66 -13.38 -23.85
N PRO A 330 12.81 -13.61 -24.50
CA PRO A 330 13.43 -14.93 -24.51
C PRO A 330 13.81 -15.39 -23.10
N LEU A 331 14.36 -14.48 -22.30
CA LEU A 331 14.88 -14.73 -20.98
C LEU A 331 14.15 -13.83 -19.97
N ASN A 332 13.34 -14.42 -19.11
CA ASN A 332 12.71 -13.71 -18.00
C ASN A 332 13.76 -13.42 -16.94
N HIS A 333 13.97 -12.14 -16.56
CA HIS A 333 15.00 -11.78 -15.58
C HIS A 333 14.87 -12.52 -14.24
N GLY A 334 13.65 -12.87 -13.83
CA GLY A 334 13.38 -13.53 -12.56
C GLY A 334 13.60 -15.04 -12.62
N TRP A 335 13.27 -15.67 -13.75
CA TRP A 335 13.14 -17.13 -13.85
C TRP A 335 14.06 -17.80 -14.88
N GLY A 336 14.67 -17.05 -15.80
CA GLY A 336 15.36 -17.61 -16.97
C GLY A 336 14.41 -17.88 -18.15
N PRO A 337 14.71 -18.86 -19.02
CA PRO A 337 13.89 -19.19 -20.18
C PRO A 337 12.70 -20.08 -19.77
N ILE A 338 11.59 -19.49 -19.36
CA ILE A 338 10.38 -20.23 -18.93
C ILE A 338 9.24 -20.17 -19.94
N LYS A 339 8.27 -21.08 -19.88
CA LYS A 339 7.13 -21.15 -20.81
C LYS A 339 6.26 -19.90 -20.82
N ALA A 340 6.00 -19.26 -19.69
CA ALA A 340 5.14 -18.07 -19.63
C ALA A 340 5.69 -16.85 -20.38
N LEU A 341 4.78 -16.00 -20.86
CA LEU A 341 4.98 -14.65 -21.40
C LEU A 341 4.02 -13.68 -20.67
N GLY A 342 4.16 -12.37 -20.89
CA GLY A 342 3.33 -11.35 -20.24
C GLY A 342 3.81 -10.91 -18.85
N GLY A 343 2.98 -10.21 -18.08
CA GLY A 343 3.42 -9.53 -16.84
C GLY A 343 3.88 -10.46 -15.71
N GLU A 344 4.77 -10.00 -14.83
CA GLU A 344 5.31 -10.82 -13.72
C GLU A 344 4.25 -11.35 -12.74
N ASN A 345 3.25 -10.51 -12.44
CA ASN A 345 2.13 -10.88 -11.58
C ASN A 345 1.04 -11.66 -12.35
N GLN A 346 1.19 -11.77 -13.67
CA GLN A 346 0.37 -12.60 -14.57
C GLN A 346 1.11 -13.89 -14.96
N ALA A 347 2.43 -13.92 -14.81
CA ALA A 347 3.28 -15.10 -14.89
C ALA A 347 3.04 -15.87 -13.60
N TYR A 348 2.07 -16.76 -13.66
CA TYR A 348 1.81 -17.82 -12.70
C TYR A 348 3.15 -18.43 -12.24
N GLY A 349 3.67 -17.99 -11.10
CA GLY A 349 4.94 -18.46 -10.53
C GLY A 349 4.85 -19.88 -9.96
N THR A 350 3.96 -20.70 -10.53
CA THR A 350 3.69 -22.08 -10.18
C THR A 350 3.56 -22.94 -11.42
N ASP A 351 3.80 -24.24 -11.22
CA ASP A 351 3.38 -25.31 -12.12
C ASP A 351 3.93 -25.15 -13.56
N GLU A 352 3.06 -25.34 -14.56
CA GLU A 352 3.40 -25.44 -15.98
C GLU A 352 3.93 -24.13 -16.60
N HIS A 353 3.75 -23.00 -15.93
CA HIS A 353 4.06 -21.68 -16.47
C HIS A 353 5.53 -21.29 -16.27
N ILE A 354 6.14 -21.77 -15.18
CA ILE A 354 7.57 -21.58 -14.89
C ILE A 354 8.43 -22.74 -15.38
N VAL A 355 7.86 -23.66 -16.17
CA VAL A 355 8.63 -24.75 -16.79
C VAL A 355 9.69 -24.15 -17.69
N ARG A 356 10.94 -24.55 -17.44
CA ARG A 356 12.09 -24.17 -18.24
C ARG A 356 11.96 -24.72 -19.66
N LEU A 357 12.18 -23.86 -20.65
CA LEU A 357 12.24 -24.21 -22.06
C LEU A 357 13.56 -24.90 -22.38
N SER A 358 13.53 -25.94 -23.20
CA SER A 358 14.74 -26.47 -23.83
C SER A 358 15.41 -25.43 -24.75
N PRO A 359 16.69 -25.59 -25.11
CA PRO A 359 17.35 -24.69 -26.06
C PRO A 359 16.62 -24.57 -27.41
N ALA A 360 16.07 -25.67 -27.94
CA ALA A 360 15.30 -25.65 -29.18
C ALA A 360 14.03 -24.80 -29.06
N GLN A 361 13.27 -24.95 -27.96
CA GLN A 361 12.08 -24.14 -27.71
C GLN A 361 12.41 -22.67 -27.48
N LEU A 362 13.57 -22.37 -26.86
CA LEU A 362 14.03 -20.99 -26.71
C LEU A 362 14.42 -20.39 -28.07
N GLU A 363 15.03 -21.16 -28.96
CA GLU A 363 15.34 -20.72 -30.33
C GLU A 363 14.07 -20.39 -31.12
N GLU A 364 13.05 -21.27 -31.06
CA GLU A 364 11.73 -21.02 -31.64
C GLU A 364 11.10 -19.74 -31.08
N ARG A 365 11.17 -19.54 -29.76
CA ARG A 365 10.70 -18.30 -29.12
C ARG A 365 11.44 -17.07 -29.64
N ILE A 366 12.76 -17.11 -29.77
CA ILE A 366 13.56 -15.98 -30.28
C ILE A 366 13.13 -15.64 -31.70
N ALA A 367 12.93 -16.65 -32.56
CA ALA A 367 12.47 -16.45 -33.92
C ALA A 367 11.06 -15.85 -33.97
N GLY A 368 10.13 -16.39 -33.18
CA GLY A 368 8.76 -15.89 -33.10
C GLY A 368 8.67 -14.45 -32.57
N LEU A 369 9.39 -14.13 -31.49
CA LEU A 369 9.45 -12.77 -30.97
C LEU A 369 10.05 -11.79 -31.99
N ARG A 370 11.09 -12.21 -32.71
CA ARG A 370 11.68 -11.40 -33.79
C ARG A 370 10.67 -11.08 -34.88
N GLN A 371 9.92 -12.08 -35.32
CA GLN A 371 8.88 -11.90 -36.32
C GLN A 371 7.79 -10.96 -35.81
N MET A 372 7.28 -11.20 -34.59
CA MET A 372 6.25 -10.36 -33.97
C MET A 372 6.69 -8.90 -33.85
N VAL A 373 7.91 -8.62 -33.40
CA VAL A 373 8.42 -7.24 -33.29
C VAL A 373 8.53 -6.58 -34.66
N ALA A 374 9.04 -7.30 -35.68
CA ALA A 374 9.09 -6.79 -37.04
C ALA A 374 7.69 -6.48 -37.60
N ASP A 375 6.70 -7.34 -37.32
CA ASP A 375 5.32 -7.15 -37.75
C ASP A 375 4.64 -5.98 -37.02
N LEU A 376 4.96 -5.75 -35.74
CA LEU A 376 4.51 -4.58 -34.98
C LEU A 376 5.09 -3.27 -35.55
N HIS A 377 6.37 -3.26 -35.91
CA HIS A 377 6.97 -2.12 -36.61
C HIS A 377 6.33 -1.90 -37.98
N ALA A 378 6.08 -2.97 -38.74
CA ALA A 378 5.38 -2.89 -40.03
C ALA A 378 3.92 -2.40 -39.88
N ALA A 379 3.29 -2.66 -38.75
CA ALA A 379 1.97 -2.17 -38.38
C ALA A 379 1.96 -0.69 -37.93
N GLY A 380 3.13 -0.06 -37.77
CA GLY A 380 3.28 1.37 -37.45
C GLY A 380 3.66 1.66 -36.01
N VAL A 381 3.93 0.65 -35.17
CA VAL A 381 4.51 0.87 -33.84
C VAL A 381 5.93 1.39 -33.99
N ARG A 382 6.29 2.46 -33.29
CA ARG A 382 7.62 3.07 -33.42
C ARG A 382 8.65 2.44 -32.49
N TRP A 383 8.26 2.14 -31.26
CA TRP A 383 9.12 1.52 -30.26
C TRP A 383 8.41 0.35 -29.59
N VAL A 384 9.07 -0.79 -29.54
CA VAL A 384 8.63 -1.99 -28.84
C VAL A 384 9.62 -2.29 -27.72
N THR A 385 9.16 -2.22 -26.48
CA THR A 385 10.01 -2.42 -25.30
C THR A 385 9.38 -3.41 -24.33
N PRO A 386 10.00 -4.57 -24.03
CA PRO A 386 9.51 -5.43 -22.97
C PRO A 386 9.89 -4.92 -21.57
N TYR A 387 9.21 -5.47 -20.57
CA TYR A 387 9.46 -5.24 -19.15
C TYR A 387 10.66 -6.02 -18.62
N VAL A 388 11.54 -5.35 -17.87
CA VAL A 388 12.57 -5.96 -17.04
C VAL A 388 12.57 -5.35 -15.65
N CYS A 389 12.54 -6.18 -14.60
CA CYS A 389 12.80 -5.72 -13.24
C CYS A 389 14.32 -5.73 -13.00
N ALA A 390 14.86 -4.63 -12.48
CA ALA A 390 16.29 -4.50 -12.26
C ALA A 390 16.83 -5.37 -11.11
N MET A 391 15.98 -5.99 -10.30
CA MET A 391 16.42 -6.60 -9.04
C MET A 391 15.61 -7.78 -8.51
N THR A 392 14.82 -8.49 -9.31
CA THR A 392 14.12 -9.68 -8.80
C THR A 392 14.60 -10.96 -9.42
N LEU A 393 14.80 -11.96 -8.57
CA LEU A 393 15.26 -13.30 -8.93
C LEU A 393 14.39 -14.30 -8.18
N ASP A 394 13.81 -15.25 -8.91
CA ASP A 394 12.70 -16.07 -8.46
C ASP A 394 13.10 -17.55 -8.45
N GLY A 395 12.74 -18.28 -7.39
CA GLY A 395 13.05 -19.71 -7.26
C GLY A 395 13.26 -20.15 -5.83
N ASP A 396 13.83 -21.35 -5.67
CA ASP A 396 14.20 -21.92 -4.37
C ASP A 396 15.66 -22.38 -4.43
N PRO A 397 16.58 -21.76 -3.65
CA PRO A 397 18.00 -22.11 -3.66
C PRO A 397 18.30 -23.50 -3.08
N GLU A 398 17.46 -24.01 -2.18
CA GLU A 398 17.66 -25.31 -1.53
C GLU A 398 17.16 -26.44 -2.43
N ARG A 399 15.96 -26.28 -3.00
CA ARG A 399 15.37 -27.25 -3.95
C ARG A 399 15.93 -27.12 -5.36
N ARG A 400 16.63 -26.01 -5.62
CA ARG A 400 17.17 -25.62 -6.93
C ARG A 400 16.11 -25.55 -8.03
N THR A 401 14.94 -25.00 -7.70
CA THR A 401 13.83 -24.77 -8.64
C THR A 401 13.81 -23.31 -9.12
N GLY A 402 13.11 -23.05 -10.23
CA GLY A 402 13.00 -21.72 -10.82
C GLY A 402 14.32 -21.28 -11.45
N PHE A 403 14.81 -20.08 -11.10
CA PHE A 403 16.06 -19.57 -11.65
C PHE A 403 17.27 -20.48 -11.38
N TRP A 404 17.31 -21.15 -10.22
CA TRP A 404 18.41 -22.05 -9.88
C TRP A 404 18.45 -23.29 -10.78
N GLU A 405 17.29 -23.80 -11.20
CA GLU A 405 17.22 -24.90 -12.17
C GLU A 405 17.83 -24.45 -13.50
N PHE A 406 17.42 -23.28 -14.00
CA PHE A 406 18.02 -22.69 -15.20
C PHE A 406 19.53 -22.50 -15.05
N TYR A 407 19.98 -21.97 -13.90
CA TYR A 407 21.39 -21.73 -13.64
C TYR A 407 22.23 -23.01 -13.67
N ASP A 408 21.68 -24.13 -13.17
CA ASP A 408 22.34 -25.43 -13.23
C ASP A 408 22.45 -25.96 -14.67
N HIS A 409 21.50 -25.59 -15.52
CA HIS A 409 21.45 -25.90 -16.96
C HIS A 409 22.02 -24.80 -17.87
N TRP A 410 22.74 -23.82 -17.32
CA TRP A 410 23.20 -22.64 -18.07
C TRP A 410 23.93 -22.99 -19.37
N ASP A 411 24.80 -24.00 -19.33
CA ASP A 411 25.65 -24.34 -20.47
C ASP A 411 24.87 -24.93 -21.65
N ASP A 412 23.67 -25.47 -21.43
CA ASP A 412 22.77 -25.96 -22.48
C ASP A 412 22.38 -24.84 -23.47
N TYR A 413 22.39 -23.58 -23.03
CA TYR A 413 21.96 -22.42 -23.83
C TYR A 413 23.12 -21.65 -24.48
N ARG A 414 24.37 -22.07 -24.26
CA ARG A 414 25.56 -21.38 -24.79
C ARG A 414 25.58 -21.36 -26.32
N ALA A 415 25.07 -22.41 -26.96
CA ALA A 415 24.94 -22.48 -28.42
C ALA A 415 24.04 -21.38 -29.00
N LEU A 416 23.09 -20.86 -28.22
CA LEU A 416 22.23 -19.74 -28.61
C LEU A 416 22.92 -18.37 -28.40
N GLY A 417 24.17 -18.39 -27.93
CA GLY A 417 25.01 -17.24 -27.70
C GLY A 417 24.95 -16.71 -26.28
N LEU A 418 24.42 -17.44 -25.29
CA LEU A 418 24.47 -17.04 -23.88
C LEU A 418 25.94 -16.91 -23.41
N ALA A 419 26.24 -15.88 -22.63
CA ALA A 419 27.56 -15.66 -22.05
C ALA A 419 28.00 -16.85 -21.16
N PRO A 420 29.30 -17.00 -20.81
CA PRO A 420 29.73 -18.01 -19.85
C PRO A 420 28.97 -17.92 -18.51
N LYS A 421 28.74 -19.07 -17.89
CA LYS A 421 28.10 -19.16 -16.58
C LYS A 421 28.91 -18.35 -15.56
N PRO A 422 28.29 -17.41 -14.82
CA PRO A 422 28.98 -16.76 -13.70
C PRO A 422 29.52 -17.80 -12.70
N ALA A 423 30.62 -17.50 -12.01
CA ALA A 423 31.22 -18.48 -11.09
C ALA A 423 30.45 -18.62 -9.77
N ALA A 424 29.93 -17.52 -9.23
CA ALA A 424 29.23 -17.49 -7.94
C ALA A 424 27.79 -17.99 -8.07
N ASP A 425 27.31 -18.78 -7.10
CA ASP A 425 25.91 -19.24 -7.06
C ASP A 425 24.93 -18.04 -7.00
N PRO A 426 23.72 -18.12 -7.61
CA PRO A 426 22.75 -17.04 -7.57
C PRO A 426 22.35 -16.60 -6.16
N LEU A 427 22.48 -17.47 -5.16
CA LEU A 427 22.27 -17.13 -3.76
C LEU A 427 23.24 -16.03 -3.28
N ASP A 428 24.45 -15.99 -3.82
CA ASP A 428 25.47 -14.97 -3.52
C ASP A 428 25.23 -13.65 -4.26
N TRP A 429 24.33 -13.65 -5.24
CA TRP A 429 23.97 -12.45 -5.97
C TRP A 429 22.94 -11.60 -5.23
N LEU A 430 22.26 -12.18 -4.24
CA LEU A 430 21.14 -11.55 -3.57
C LEU A 430 21.57 -10.40 -2.65
N GLN A 431 20.64 -9.48 -2.42
CA GLN A 431 20.76 -8.49 -1.37
C GLN A 431 20.74 -9.17 0.00
N ARG A 432 21.42 -8.57 0.97
CA ARG A 432 21.45 -9.04 2.36
C ARG A 432 20.79 -8.02 3.29
N SER A 433 20.06 -8.49 4.29
CA SER A 433 19.64 -7.69 5.44
C SER A 433 20.81 -7.48 6.41
N ALA A 434 20.61 -6.65 7.44
CA ALA A 434 21.63 -6.33 8.44
C ALA A 434 22.12 -7.56 9.23
N ASP A 435 21.27 -8.59 9.39
CA ASP A 435 21.61 -9.88 9.99
C ASP A 435 22.23 -10.88 9.00
N GLY A 436 22.52 -10.44 7.77
CA GLY A 436 23.18 -11.25 6.75
C GLY A 436 22.25 -12.19 5.97
N ARG A 437 20.94 -12.19 6.22
CA ARG A 437 19.99 -13.06 5.49
C ARG A 437 19.69 -12.53 4.08
N PRO A 438 19.38 -13.40 3.11
CA PRO A 438 18.88 -12.97 1.81
C PRO A 438 17.60 -12.13 1.94
N TYR A 439 17.51 -11.07 1.15
CA TYR A 439 16.33 -10.20 1.18
C TYR A 439 15.23 -10.77 0.27
N LEU A 440 14.03 -11.01 0.83
CA LEU A 440 12.83 -11.29 0.06
C LEU A 440 12.24 -9.97 -0.45
N TYR A 441 11.98 -9.88 -1.76
CA TYR A 441 11.51 -8.64 -2.38
C TYR A 441 10.15 -8.20 -1.83
N TYR A 442 9.28 -9.17 -1.52
CA TYR A 442 8.07 -8.95 -0.75
C TYR A 442 8.12 -9.74 0.57
N ARG A 443 7.68 -9.09 1.66
CA ARG A 443 7.53 -9.72 2.96
C ARG A 443 6.07 -10.15 3.11
N TYR A 444 5.78 -11.40 2.82
CA TYR A 444 4.52 -12.02 3.20
C TYR A 444 4.76 -12.93 4.43
N PRO A 445 3.87 -12.92 5.44
CA PRO A 445 3.91 -13.85 6.57
C PRO A 445 3.85 -15.32 6.10
N TYR A 446 4.97 -15.94 5.72
CA TYR A 446 4.97 -17.35 5.38
C TYR A 446 4.80 -18.21 6.65
N PRO A 447 3.91 -19.22 6.69
CA PRO A 447 3.06 -19.72 5.60
C PRO A 447 1.65 -19.09 5.52
N ASP A 448 1.27 -18.23 6.46
CA ASP A 448 -0.09 -17.73 6.70
C ASP A 448 -0.61 -16.75 5.62
N GLU A 449 0.28 -15.96 5.04
CA GLU A 449 0.06 -15.09 3.89
C GLU A 449 1.13 -15.41 2.86
N TYR A 450 0.69 -15.82 1.69
CA TYR A 450 1.54 -16.23 0.59
C TYR A 450 1.18 -15.37 -0.63
N TYR A 451 2.15 -14.77 -1.32
CA TYR A 451 1.85 -14.12 -2.60
C TYR A 451 1.39 -15.20 -3.57
N PRO A 452 0.10 -15.29 -3.92
CA PRO A 452 -0.51 -16.52 -4.40
C PRO A 452 0.15 -17.09 -5.67
N ALA A 453 0.87 -16.26 -6.43
CA ALA A 453 1.58 -16.67 -7.62
C ALA A 453 2.85 -17.51 -7.38
N PHE A 454 3.53 -17.53 -6.23
CA PHE A 454 4.85 -18.19 -6.11
C PHE A 454 4.87 -19.61 -5.49
N LYS A 455 3.74 -20.14 -4.96
CA LYS A 455 3.57 -21.22 -3.94
C LYS A 455 4.81 -21.84 -3.28
N THR A 456 5.64 -22.55 -4.03
CA THR A 456 6.80 -23.30 -3.53
C THR A 456 8.14 -22.58 -3.71
N ASN A 457 8.16 -21.50 -4.48
CA ASN A 457 9.33 -20.67 -4.77
C ASN A 457 9.30 -19.38 -3.95
N HIS A 458 10.37 -18.60 -4.06
CA HIS A 458 10.52 -17.31 -3.42
C HIS A 458 10.90 -16.25 -4.44
N ARG A 459 10.56 -14.99 -4.14
CA ARG A 459 10.99 -13.83 -4.91
C ARG A 459 12.01 -13.04 -4.11
N PHE A 460 13.28 -13.13 -4.51
CA PHE A 460 14.39 -12.47 -3.84
C PHE A 460 14.72 -11.12 -4.49
N ALA A 461 15.33 -10.23 -3.71
CA ALA A 461 15.95 -9.03 -4.23
C ALA A 461 17.42 -9.32 -4.61
N ALA A 462 17.79 -9.09 -5.86
CA ALA A 462 19.15 -9.23 -6.35
C ALA A 462 19.97 -7.95 -6.12
N CYS A 463 21.27 -8.10 -5.83
CA CYS A 463 22.17 -6.99 -5.58
C CYS A 463 22.79 -6.49 -6.89
N TRP A 464 22.59 -5.21 -7.22
CA TRP A 464 23.20 -4.59 -8.42
C TRP A 464 24.72 -4.57 -8.45
N ARG A 465 25.37 -4.71 -7.29
CA ARG A 465 26.84 -4.82 -7.23
C ARG A 465 27.34 -6.25 -7.38
N SER A 466 26.45 -7.25 -7.42
CA SER A 466 26.84 -8.60 -7.80
C SER A 466 27.24 -8.62 -9.27
N GLU A 467 28.42 -9.16 -9.57
CA GLU A 467 28.85 -9.39 -10.95
C GLU A 467 27.93 -10.38 -11.66
N GLY A 468 27.60 -11.51 -11.03
CA GLY A 468 26.71 -12.51 -11.61
C GLY A 468 25.34 -11.96 -11.98
N TRP A 469 24.75 -11.12 -11.12
CA TRP A 469 23.47 -10.45 -11.42
C TRP A 469 23.58 -9.46 -12.59
N ARG A 470 24.62 -8.62 -12.61
CA ARG A 470 24.83 -7.67 -13.72
C ARG A 470 25.05 -8.39 -15.04
N THR A 471 25.83 -9.46 -15.04
CA THR A 471 26.05 -10.31 -16.21
C THR A 471 24.73 -10.89 -16.69
N TRP A 472 23.94 -11.48 -15.79
CA TRP A 472 22.63 -12.03 -16.14
C TRP A 472 21.67 -10.97 -16.70
N LEU A 473 21.54 -9.82 -16.04
CA LEU A 473 20.65 -8.76 -16.49
C LEU A 473 21.09 -8.19 -17.85
N SER A 474 22.39 -8.11 -18.10
CA SER A 474 22.93 -7.73 -19.41
C SER A 474 22.56 -8.74 -20.49
N GLU A 475 22.58 -10.04 -20.18
CA GLU A 475 22.15 -11.09 -21.09
C GLU A 475 20.65 -11.02 -21.39
N VAL A 476 19.81 -10.74 -20.39
CA VAL A 476 18.37 -10.51 -20.60
C VAL A 476 18.13 -9.40 -21.62
N VAL A 477 18.81 -8.26 -21.46
CA VAL A 477 18.70 -7.11 -22.38
C VAL A 477 19.26 -7.46 -23.76
N ARG A 478 20.39 -8.16 -23.84
CA ARG A 478 21.01 -8.57 -25.10
C ARG A 478 20.11 -9.54 -25.88
N PHE A 479 19.44 -10.46 -25.21
CA PHE A 479 18.48 -11.37 -25.84
C PHE A 479 17.20 -10.66 -26.27
N ALA A 480 16.70 -9.67 -25.51
CA ALA A 480 15.61 -8.81 -25.97
C ALA A 480 16.00 -8.05 -27.25
N ALA A 481 17.20 -7.48 -27.30
CA ALA A 481 17.73 -6.83 -28.50
C ALA A 481 17.88 -7.81 -29.68
N LYS A 482 18.26 -9.08 -29.43
CA LYS A 482 18.33 -10.15 -30.45
C LYS A 482 16.97 -10.45 -31.11
N CYS A 483 15.87 -10.10 -30.44
CA CYS A 483 14.51 -10.18 -30.95
C CYS A 483 14.02 -8.89 -31.63
N GLY A 484 14.88 -7.88 -31.79
CA GLY A 484 14.53 -6.63 -32.50
C GLY A 484 13.83 -5.59 -31.64
N CYS A 485 13.70 -5.80 -30.31
CA CYS A 485 13.15 -4.78 -29.42
C CYS A 485 14.05 -3.53 -29.41
N ASP A 486 13.43 -2.35 -29.35
CA ASP A 486 14.12 -1.05 -29.43
C ASP A 486 14.78 -0.63 -28.10
N GLY A 487 14.44 -1.34 -27.01
CA GLY A 487 14.94 -1.10 -25.67
C GLY A 487 14.24 -2.00 -24.67
N VAL A 488 14.41 -1.71 -23.39
CA VAL A 488 13.67 -2.35 -22.30
C VAL A 488 13.14 -1.30 -21.35
N PHE A 489 11.95 -1.52 -20.80
CA PHE A 489 11.47 -0.75 -19.67
C PHE A 489 12.06 -1.34 -18.39
N VAL A 490 12.84 -0.55 -17.66
CA VAL A 490 13.46 -0.98 -16.40
C VAL A 490 12.61 -0.53 -15.23
N ASP A 491 11.96 -1.49 -14.58
CA ASP A 491 11.17 -1.26 -13.38
C ASP A 491 11.94 -1.65 -12.11
N ASN A 492 11.42 -1.19 -10.96
CA ASN A 492 11.98 -1.45 -9.64
C ASN A 492 13.46 -1.04 -9.59
N GLY A 493 13.75 0.18 -10.04
CA GLY A 493 15.08 0.78 -10.07
C GLY A 493 15.52 1.41 -8.75
N ARG A 494 15.12 0.89 -7.57
CA ARG A 494 15.58 1.40 -6.26
C ARG A 494 16.03 0.28 -5.32
N SER A 495 17.25 0.37 -4.81
CA SER A 495 17.82 -0.59 -3.83
C SER A 495 16.91 -0.78 -2.61
N GLN A 496 16.69 -2.03 -2.17
CA GLN A 496 15.96 -2.38 -0.94
C GLN A 496 16.85 -2.26 0.32
N ARG A 497 17.86 -1.37 0.28
CA ARG A 497 18.86 -1.16 1.34
C ARG A 497 19.70 -2.43 1.58
N CYS A 498 20.40 -2.89 0.55
CA CYS A 498 21.30 -4.04 0.66
C CYS A 498 22.49 -3.78 1.63
N HIS A 499 22.72 -4.71 2.55
CA HIS A 499 23.80 -4.69 3.54
C HIS A 499 24.96 -5.66 3.22
N CYS A 500 25.03 -6.18 1.99
CA CYS A 500 26.09 -7.11 1.63
C CYS A 500 27.47 -6.42 1.62
N PRO A 501 28.58 -7.17 1.78
CA PRO A 501 29.94 -6.60 1.81
C PRO A 501 30.27 -5.75 0.58
N ARG A 502 29.80 -6.14 -0.61
CA ARG A 502 30.00 -5.37 -1.86
C ARG A 502 29.36 -3.99 -1.82
N CYS A 503 28.16 -3.89 -1.23
CA CYS A 503 27.47 -2.62 -1.04
C CYS A 503 28.16 -1.75 0.00
N LEU A 504 28.64 -2.37 1.09
CA LEU A 504 29.38 -1.65 2.13
C LEU A 504 30.69 -1.07 1.57
N GLN A 505 31.49 -1.90 0.92
CA GLN A 505 32.77 -1.47 0.34
C GLN A 505 32.59 -0.31 -0.65
N ALA A 506 31.57 -0.39 -1.51
CA ALA A 506 31.31 0.67 -2.46
C ALA A 506 30.78 1.95 -1.80
N PHE A 507 30.06 1.83 -0.68
CA PHE A 507 29.65 2.98 0.11
C PHE A 507 30.85 3.64 0.80
N GLN A 508 31.75 2.84 1.37
CA GLN A 508 33.01 3.34 1.95
C GLN A 508 33.86 4.05 0.90
N ALA A 509 33.98 3.47 -0.30
CA ALA A 509 34.69 4.10 -1.42
C ALA A 509 34.05 5.43 -1.85
N TYR A 510 32.71 5.49 -1.94
CA TYR A 510 31.99 6.73 -2.21
C TYR A 510 32.30 7.80 -1.16
N LEU A 511 32.26 7.45 0.13
CA LEU A 511 32.59 8.41 1.19
C LEU A 511 34.03 8.91 1.07
N GLN A 512 34.97 8.01 0.75
CA GLN A 512 36.36 8.37 0.55
C GLN A 512 36.59 9.30 -0.66
N GLU A 513 35.80 9.16 -1.72
CA GLU A 513 35.88 10.00 -2.91
C GLU A 513 35.30 11.40 -2.68
N HIS A 514 34.24 11.51 -1.86
CA HIS A 514 33.48 12.76 -1.71
C HIS A 514 33.78 13.56 -0.43
N TYR A 515 34.49 12.98 0.53
CA TYR A 515 34.78 13.62 1.81
C TYR A 515 36.24 13.44 2.23
N SER A 516 36.83 14.50 2.77
CA SER A 516 38.07 14.39 3.54
C SER A 516 37.82 13.72 4.90
N LEU A 517 38.86 13.17 5.53
CA LEU A 517 38.75 12.62 6.89
C LEU A 517 38.27 13.65 7.92
N ALA A 518 38.64 14.93 7.75
CA ALA A 518 38.15 16.01 8.60
C ALA A 518 36.62 16.18 8.45
N GLN A 519 36.12 16.21 7.21
CA GLN A 519 34.68 16.23 6.94
C GLN A 519 33.98 14.97 7.42
N ALA A 520 34.62 13.79 7.30
CA ALA A 520 34.05 12.54 7.78
C ALA A 520 33.88 12.53 9.31
N LYS A 521 34.88 13.05 10.04
CA LYS A 521 34.81 13.21 11.48
C LYS A 521 33.72 14.22 11.88
N THR A 522 33.67 15.37 11.21
CA THR A 522 32.70 16.44 11.50
C THR A 522 31.27 16.02 11.14
N HIS A 523 31.07 15.43 9.96
CA HIS A 523 29.75 15.13 9.42
C HIS A 523 29.24 13.75 9.77
N PHE A 524 30.09 12.77 10.10
CA PHE A 524 29.66 11.38 10.32
C PHE A 524 30.21 10.79 11.63
N GLY A 525 31.09 11.50 12.35
CA GLY A 525 31.68 11.02 13.61
C GLY A 525 32.65 9.86 13.42
N VAL A 526 33.20 9.66 12.22
CA VAL A 526 34.15 8.57 11.93
C VAL A 526 35.55 9.12 11.66
N ASP A 527 36.56 8.49 12.25
CA ASP A 527 37.97 8.83 12.03
C ASP A 527 38.56 8.13 10.79
N SER A 528 37.86 7.12 10.27
CA SER A 528 38.24 6.36 9.08
C SER A 528 37.00 5.87 8.32
N PHE A 529 37.06 5.91 6.99
CA PHE A 529 36.00 5.35 6.15
C PHE A 529 35.92 3.83 6.22
N ALA A 530 37.03 3.15 6.55
CA ALA A 530 37.04 1.69 6.71
C ALA A 530 36.20 1.22 7.92
N ASP A 531 36.03 2.09 8.92
CA ASP A 531 35.27 1.79 10.15
C ASP A 531 33.75 2.00 9.96
N VAL A 532 33.36 2.63 8.85
CA VAL A 532 31.95 2.83 8.51
C VAL A 532 31.31 1.47 8.27
N ASN A 533 30.21 1.22 8.97
CA ASN A 533 29.33 0.09 8.75
C ASN A 533 27.86 0.56 8.71
N PHE A 534 26.99 -0.26 8.13
CA PHE A 534 25.58 0.12 8.00
C PHE A 534 24.85 0.24 9.35
N SER A 535 25.22 -0.53 10.39
CA SER A 535 24.59 -0.45 11.71
C SER A 535 24.89 0.87 12.44
N ALA A 536 26.09 1.43 12.28
CA ALA A 536 26.45 2.75 12.79
C ALA A 536 25.75 3.88 12.02
N TRP A 537 25.52 3.70 10.71
CA TRP A 537 24.93 4.72 9.85
C TRP A 537 23.40 4.83 9.97
N PHE A 538 22.69 3.78 10.39
CA PHE A 538 21.25 3.86 10.68
C PHE A 538 20.90 4.75 11.88
N ASN A 539 21.80 4.86 12.86
CA ASN A 539 21.69 5.86 13.93
C ASN A 539 21.89 7.29 13.40
N PHE A 540 22.60 7.43 12.26
CA PHE A 540 22.98 8.69 11.65
C PHE A 540 21.95 9.22 10.62
N ALA A 541 21.30 8.36 9.84
CA ALA A 541 20.15 8.75 9.01
C ALA A 541 18.99 9.28 9.86
N ARG A 542 18.87 8.80 11.10
CA ARG A 542 17.99 9.38 12.12
C ARG A 542 18.39 10.84 12.41
N PHE A 543 19.68 11.13 12.57
CA PHE A 543 20.21 12.49 12.77
C PHE A 543 19.95 13.45 11.59
N TRP A 544 19.99 12.99 10.34
CA TRP A 544 19.65 13.84 9.18
C TRP A 544 18.14 14.00 8.95
N VAL A 545 17.34 12.96 9.23
CA VAL A 545 15.88 13.04 9.12
C VAL A 545 15.26 13.79 10.31
N THR A 546 15.93 13.83 11.47
CA THR A 546 15.40 14.48 12.68
C THR A 546 16.22 15.65 13.23
N GLY A 547 17.38 16.02 12.65
CA GLY A 547 18.32 16.85 13.40
C GLY A 547 19.38 17.68 12.67
N ALA A 548 19.38 17.84 11.35
CA ALA A 548 20.32 18.76 10.70
C ALA A 548 19.71 19.53 9.52
N ASP A 549 19.51 20.83 9.76
CA ASP A 549 19.42 21.93 8.79
C ASP A 549 18.14 22.13 7.95
N SER A 550 16.96 21.93 8.54
CA SER A 550 15.74 22.57 8.01
C SER A 550 15.79 24.11 8.09
N GLU A 551 16.61 24.67 8.99
CA GLU A 551 16.72 26.12 9.22
C GLU A 551 17.64 26.77 8.17
N ARG A 552 18.83 26.21 7.90
CA ARG A 552 19.68 26.67 6.78
C ARG A 552 19.07 26.46 5.40
N CYS A 553 18.32 25.39 5.17
CA CYS A 553 17.59 25.22 3.92
C CYS A 553 16.50 26.30 3.75
N ARG A 554 15.85 26.72 4.84
CA ARG A 554 14.87 27.82 4.82
C ARG A 554 15.53 29.18 4.62
N GLU A 555 16.68 29.43 5.26
CA GLU A 555 17.43 30.68 5.11
C GLU A 555 18.04 30.82 3.70
N ALA A 556 18.56 29.75 3.10
CA ALA A 556 19.09 29.78 1.74
C ALA A 556 18.00 30.03 0.69
N PHE A 557 16.81 29.45 0.87
CA PHE A 557 15.65 29.74 0.02
C PHE A 557 15.09 31.15 0.22
N ALA A 558 15.09 31.66 1.47
CA ALA A 558 14.64 33.02 1.77
C ALA A 558 15.63 34.11 1.28
N ALA A 559 16.92 33.79 1.21
CA ALA A 559 17.97 34.72 0.77
C ALA A 559 18.19 34.78 -0.76
N GLY A 560 17.55 33.89 -1.53
CA GLY A 560 17.66 33.89 -3.00
C GLY A 560 19.07 33.58 -3.54
N ASP A 561 19.93 32.90 -2.78
CA ASP A 561 21.32 32.64 -3.19
C ASP A 561 21.39 31.41 -4.11
N GLU A 562 21.30 31.66 -5.43
CA GLU A 562 21.39 30.63 -6.49
C GLU A 562 22.73 29.87 -6.55
N ARG A 563 23.75 30.26 -5.76
CA ARG A 563 25.07 29.61 -5.80
C ARG A 563 25.05 28.14 -5.40
N TRP A 564 24.10 27.72 -4.57
CA TRP A 564 24.02 26.32 -4.13
C TRP A 564 23.48 25.39 -5.24
N ALA A 565 22.65 25.89 -6.16
CA ALA A 565 22.14 25.10 -7.29
C ALA A 565 23.19 24.88 -8.39
N ARG A 566 24.18 25.78 -8.53
CA ARG A 566 25.21 25.70 -9.58
C ARG A 566 26.41 24.80 -9.24
N SER A 567 26.60 24.44 -7.97
CA SER A 567 27.69 23.51 -7.58
C SER A 567 27.36 22.05 -7.86
N ALA A 568 26.09 21.69 -8.04
CA ALA A 568 25.64 20.33 -8.31
C ALA A 568 25.74 19.90 -9.79
N THR A 569 26.13 20.80 -10.70
CA THR A 569 26.14 20.54 -12.16
C THR A 569 27.47 20.84 -12.85
N ARG A 570 28.59 21.00 -12.12
CA ARG A 570 29.90 21.10 -12.77
C ARG A 570 30.46 19.72 -13.04
N GLU A 571 30.47 19.32 -14.31
CA GLU A 571 31.40 18.30 -14.81
C GLU A 571 32.85 18.77 -14.56
N PRO A 572 33.78 17.85 -14.23
CA PRO A 572 35.18 18.22 -14.07
C PRO A 572 35.81 18.56 -15.42
N ASP A 573 36.48 19.72 -15.48
CA ASP A 573 37.42 20.08 -16.55
C ASP A 573 38.50 18.99 -16.64
N VAL A 574 38.60 18.36 -17.81
CA VAL A 574 39.71 17.46 -18.16
C VAL A 574 40.83 18.31 -18.74
N SER A 575 41.88 18.54 -17.95
CA SER A 575 43.20 18.97 -18.42
C SER A 575 44.25 17.95 -18.01
#